data_AF-A0A1I1H8D6-F1
#
_entry.id   AF-A0A1I1H8D6-F1
#
_cell.length_a   1.000
_cell.length_b   1.000
_cell.length_c   1.000
_cell.angle_alpha   90.00
_cell.angle_beta   90.00
_cell.angle_gamma   90.00
#
_symmetry.space_group_name_H-M   'P 1'
#
loop_
_entity.id
_entity.type
_entity.pdbx_description
1 polymer ?
#
loop_
_entity_poly.entity_id
_entity_poly.type
_entity_poly.pdbx_seq_one_letter_code
_entity_poly.pdbx_strand_id
1 'polypeptide(L)' 'MTLEPPFLIAESKSTNYLLVPLPRDDKSNYLRLADYQLANWSILEKDLLTLVETSEATFEDILFLVIHTA' A
#
# COMPACT_ATOMS: atom_id res chain seq x y z
N MET A 1 0.87 -10.93 15.01
CA MET A 1 2.32 -10.87 14.72
C MET A 1 2.57 -9.43 14.32
N THR A 2 3.19 -8.65 15.20
CA THR A 2 3.52 -7.25 14.91
C THR A 2 4.68 -7.26 13.92
N LEU A 3 4.55 -6.53 12.82
CA LEU A 3 5.67 -6.34 11.91
C LEU A 3 6.69 -5.41 12.61
N GLU A 4 7.93 -5.87 12.72
CA GLU A 4 8.99 -5.09 13.36
C GLU A 4 9.46 -3.98 12.41
N PRO A 5 9.43 -2.70 12.83
CA PRO A 5 9.93 -1.59 12.02
C PRO A 5 11.44 -1.72 11.73
N PRO A 6 11.94 -1.07 10.65
CA PRO A 6 11.26 -0.11 9.80
C PRO A 6 10.42 -0.77 8.70
N PHE A 7 9.22 -0.24 8.52
CA PHE A 7 8.37 -0.52 7.36
C PHE A 7 8.90 0.23 6.14
N LEU A 8 9.14 -0.50 5.05
CA LEU A 8 9.63 0.11 3.81
C LEU A 8 8.67 -0.21 2.67
N ILE A 9 8.08 0.85 2.10
CA ILE A 9 7.27 0.76 0.90
C ILE A 9 8.20 1.20 -0.24
N ALA A 10 8.50 0.28 -1.17
CA ALA A 10 9.27 0.66 -2.34
C ALA A 10 8.50 1.73 -3.15
N GLU A 11 9.14 2.82 -3.52
CA GLU A 11 8.52 3.90 -4.33
C GLU A 11 7.79 3.34 -5.55
N SER A 12 8.38 2.34 -6.22
CA SER A 12 7.78 1.66 -7.38
C SER A 12 6.42 1.01 -7.07
N LYS A 13 6.14 0.62 -5.83
CA LYS A 13 4.83 0.10 -5.43
C LYS A 13 3.78 1.20 -5.43
N SER A 14 4.13 2.41 -5.00
CA SER A 14 3.24 3.56 -5.03
C SER A 14 3.06 4.07 -6.46
N THR A 15 4.16 4.23 -7.21
CA THR A 15 4.17 4.90 -8.51
C THR A 15 3.83 4.00 -9.70
N ASN A 16 4.05 2.68 -9.61
CA ASN A 16 3.80 1.76 -10.74
C ASN A 16 2.69 0.74 -10.49
N TYR A 17 2.14 0.68 -9.27
CA TYR A 17 1.13 -0.33 -8.91
C TYR A 17 -0.10 0.26 -8.21
N LEU A 18 0.07 0.92 -7.06
CA LEU A 18 -1.08 1.40 -6.26
C LEU A 18 -1.83 2.54 -6.96
N LEU A 19 -1.11 3.48 -7.55
CA LEU A 19 -1.70 4.66 -8.20
C LEU A 19 -1.89 4.51 -9.71
N VAL A 20 -1.62 3.32 -10.25
CA VAL A 20 -1.75 3.02 -11.68
C VAL A 20 -2.95 2.10 -11.89
N PRO A 21 -3.84 2.39 -12.86
CA PRO A 21 -4.93 1.49 -13.20
C PRO A 21 -4.41 0.13 -13.65
N LEU A 22 -4.93 -0.94 -13.06
CA LEU A 22 -4.56 -2.31 -13.36
C LEU A 22 -5.78 -3.12 -13.83
N PRO A 23 -5.58 -4.14 -14.68
CA PRO A 23 -6.68 -4.99 -15.14
C PRO A 23 -7.26 -5.90 -14.05
N ARG A 24 -6.54 -6.10 -12.94
CA ARG A 24 -6.95 -6.95 -11.81
C ARG A 24 -6.50 -6.31 -10.50
N ASP A 25 -7.34 -6.43 -9.45
CA ASP A 25 -7.08 -5.94 -8.09
C ASP A 25 -6.71 -4.46 -8.03
N ASP A 26 -7.31 -3.67 -8.93
CA ASP A 26 -7.06 -2.24 -9.11
C ASP A 26 -7.46 -1.44 -7.87
N LYS A 27 -6.44 -0.88 -7.22
CA LYS A 27 -6.60 0.00 -6.05
C LYS A 27 -6.58 1.47 -6.45
N SER A 28 -6.13 1.79 -7.66
CA SER A 28 -5.95 3.18 -8.11
C SER A 28 -7.28 3.93 -8.19
N ASN A 29 -8.35 3.27 -8.62
CA ASN A 29 -9.67 3.91 -8.69
C ASN A 29 -10.17 4.34 -7.31
N TYR A 30 -10.00 3.48 -6.30
CA TYR A 30 -10.38 3.78 -4.93
C TYR A 30 -9.49 4.86 -4.32
N LEU A 31 -8.17 4.76 -4.51
CA LEU A 31 -7.21 5.73 -4.00
C LEU A 31 -7.40 7.12 -4.64
N ARG A 32 -7.79 7.20 -5.91
CA ARG A 32 -8.16 8.46 -6.57
C ARG A 32 -9.41 9.12 -5.98
N LEU A 33 -10.37 8.35 -5.44
CA LEU A 33 -11.54 8.93 -4.76
C LEU A 33 -11.13 9.65 -3.47
N ALA A 34 -10.02 9.23 -2.85
CA ALA A 34 -9.40 9.88 -1.71
C ALA A 34 -8.37 10.96 -2.11
N ASP A 35 -8.38 11.37 -3.39
CA ASP A 35 -7.46 12.36 -3.98
C ASP A 35 -5.97 11.96 -3.98
N TYR A 36 -5.67 10.66 -3.88
CA TYR A 36 -4.31 10.16 -4.13
C TYR A 36 -4.04 10.01 -5.62
N GLN A 37 -2.91 10.57 -6.06
CA GLN A 37 -2.46 10.66 -7.45
C GLN A 37 -0.94 10.53 -7.49
N LEU A 38 -0.38 10.28 -8.67
CA LEU A 38 1.08 10.19 -8.83
C LEU A 38 1.82 11.46 -8.39
N ALA A 39 1.19 12.63 -8.39
CA ALA A 39 1.82 13.86 -7.92
C ALA A 39 1.99 13.93 -6.38
N ASN A 40 1.18 13.18 -5.62
CA ASN A 40 1.19 13.18 -4.15
C ASN A 40 1.44 11.78 -3.56
N TRP A 41 2.14 10.92 -4.31
CA TRP A 41 2.41 9.53 -3.93
C TRP A 41 3.11 9.39 -2.57
N SER A 42 3.93 10.37 -2.17
CA SER A 42 4.61 10.39 -0.87
C SER A 42 3.66 10.61 0.31
N ILE A 43 2.52 11.28 0.09
CA ILE A 43 1.47 11.43 1.10
C ILE A 43 0.81 10.07 1.35
N LEU A 44 0.48 9.34 0.27
CA LEU A 44 -0.05 7.99 0.37
C LEU A 44 0.90 7.07 1.14
N GLU A 45 2.20 7.11 0.85
CA GLU A 45 3.20 6.30 1.55
C GLU A 45 3.19 6.59 3.06
N LYS A 46 3.22 7.87 3.45
CA LYS A 46 3.18 8.28 4.85
C LYS A 46 1.91 7.82 5.56
N ASP A 47 0.76 7.94 4.91
CA ASP A 47 -0.53 7.54 5.48
C ASP A 47 -0.60 6.01 5.65
N LEU A 48 -0.06 5.24 4.70
CA LEU A 48 0.04 3.79 4.81
C LEU A 48 0.98 3.36 5.95
N LEU A 49 2.13 4.01 6.11
CA LEU A 49 3.04 3.74 7.22
C LEU A 49 2.38 4.05 8.56
N THR A 50 1.70 5.18 8.67
CA THR A 50 0.94 5.57 9.86
C THR A 50 -0.17 4.57 10.17
N LEU A 51 -0.87 4.08 9.15
CA LEU A 51 -1.91 3.06 9.31
C LEU A 51 -1.32 1.75 9.84
N VAL A 52 -0.19 1.29 9.31
CA VAL A 52 0.46 0.05 9.76
C VAL A 52 1.01 0.19 11.19
N GLU A 53 1.49 1.37 11.58
CA GLU A 53 1.94 1.63 12.95
C GLU A 53 0.78 1.68 13.97
N THR A 54 -0.41 2.12 13.54
CA THR A 54 -1.56 2.32 14.43
C THR A 54 -2.58 1.18 14.37
N SER A 55 -2.52 0.34 13.35
CA SER A 55 -3.42 -0.79 13.15
C SER A 55 -2.74 -2.10 13.52
N GLU A 56 -3.34 -2.83 14.46
CA GLU A 56 -2.92 -4.18 14.81
C GLU A 56 -3.32 -5.14 13.67
N ALA A 57 -2.45 -5.30 12.68
CA ALA A 57 -2.71 -6.21 11.56
C ALA A 57 -2.58 -7.68 12.01
N THR A 58 -3.58 -8.51 11.69
CA THR A 58 -3.50 -9.95 11.93
C THR A 58 -2.78 -10.64 10.77
N PHE A 59 -2.24 -11.84 11.00
CA PHE A 59 -1.50 -12.58 9.97
C PHE A 59 -2.36 -12.92 8.73
N GLU A 60 -3.68 -12.99 8.89
CA GLU A 60 -4.61 -13.21 7.79
C GLU A 60 -4.74 -11.99 6.87
N ASP A 61 -4.56 -10.77 7.39
CA ASP A 61 -4.66 -9.52 6.64
C ASP A 61 -3.46 -9.29 5.71
N ILE A 62 -2.27 -9.77 6.10
CA ILE A 62 -1.00 -9.57 5.37
C ILE A 62 -0.81 -10.61 4.25
N LEU A 63 -1.50 -11.75 4.32
CA LEU A 63 -1.33 -12.86 3.38
C LEU A 63 -1.62 -12.47 1.92
N PHE A 64 -2.49 -11.48 1.68
CA PHE A 64 -2.80 -10.97 0.34
C PHE A 64 -1.66 -10.16 -0.32
N LEU A 65 -0.67 -9.70 0.44
CA LEU A 65 0.44 -8.88 -0.09
C LEU A 65 1.72 -9.69 -0.38
N VAL A 66 1.86 -10.89 0.18
CA VAL A 66 3.11 -11.67 0.12
C VAL A 66 3.08 -12.82 -0.92
N ILE A 67 1.90 -13.31 -1.34
CA ILE A 67 1.80 -14.51 -2.22
C ILE A 67 1.92 -14.21 -3.73
N HIS A 68 2.73 -13.24 -4.17
CA HIS A 68 3.07 -13.11 -5.61
C HIS A 68 4.59 -13.02 -5.87
N THR A 69 5.39 -13.60 -4.98
CA THR A 69 6.78 -13.96 -5.28
C THR A 69 6.96 -15.46 -5.19
N ALA A 70 6.61 -16.13 -6.29
CA ALA A 70 7.12 -17.42 -6.73
C ALA A 70 7.03 -17.47 -8.26
#